data_AF-A0AAU2N542-F1
#
_entry.id   AF-A0AAU2N542-F1
#
_cell.length_a   1.000
_cell.length_b   1.000
_cell.length_c   1.000
_cell.angle_alpha   90.00
_cell.angle_beta   90.00
_cell.angle_gamma   90.00
#
_symmetry.space_group_name_H-M   'P 1'
#
loop_
_entity.id
_entity.type
_entity.pdbx_description
1 polymer ?
#
loop_
_entity_poly.entity_id
_entity_poly.type
_entity_poly.pdbx_seq_one_letter_code
_entity_poly.pdbx_strand_id
1 'polypeptide(L)'
;MEAQHDRVAASLAAAGEALPAWEERAGEAERDALVPVLAEHRAVLLEHLDDEEESLLPLAARHLSAHEWNRLGEHFLASTPKPKLLFFLGMVLEEADRAERASMLASLPPAGRLLWHTVGRPAYVRRVRAVRRTAAPR
;
A
#
# COMPACT_ATOMS: atom_id res chain seq x y z
N MET A 1 -15.79 -8.63 6.21
CA MET A 1 -14.80 -7.72 6.83
C MET A 1 -13.96 -8.37 7.93
N GLU A 2 -14.41 -8.54 9.18
CA GLU A 2 -13.49 -8.94 10.28
C GLU A 2 -12.77 -10.28 10.01
N ALA A 3 -13.51 -11.31 9.60
CA ALA A 3 -12.91 -12.59 9.20
C ALA A 3 -11.95 -12.48 7.97
N GLN A 4 -12.15 -11.50 7.08
CA GLN A 4 -11.18 -11.23 6.00
C GLN A 4 -9.93 -10.54 6.54
N HIS A 5 -10.06 -9.59 7.47
CA HIS A 5 -8.91 -8.98 8.14
C HIS A 5 -8.06 -10.03 8.86
N ASP A 6 -8.70 -10.98 9.56
CA ASP A 6 -8.00 -12.09 10.22
C ASP A 6 -7.21 -12.94 9.22
N ARG A 7 -7.80 -13.24 8.04
CA ARG A 7 -7.10 -13.97 6.98
C ARG A 7 -5.95 -13.17 6.36
N VAL A 8 -6.14 -11.87 6.13
CA VAL A 8 -5.06 -10.99 5.64
C VAL A 8 -3.92 -10.93 6.66
N ALA A 9 -4.22 -10.81 7.95
CA ALA A 9 -3.23 -10.80 9.02
C ALA A 9 -2.49 -12.14 9.11
N ALA A 10 -3.21 -13.27 9.09
CA ALA A 10 -2.62 -14.60 9.17
C ALA A 10 -1.71 -14.91 7.96
N SER A 11 -2.17 -14.60 6.74
CA SER A 11 -1.37 -14.81 5.53
C SER A 11 -0.13 -13.90 5.46
N LEU A 12 -0.24 -12.66 5.95
CA LEU A 12 0.91 -11.76 6.06
C LEU A 12 1.93 -12.25 7.10
N ALA A 13 1.45 -12.78 8.23
CA ALA A 13 2.32 -13.36 9.26
C ALA A 13 3.08 -14.57 8.72
N ALA A 14 2.38 -15.49 8.03
CA ALA A 14 3.00 -16.65 7.38
C ALA A 14 4.07 -16.23 6.35
N ALA A 15 3.81 -15.18 5.56
CA ALA A 15 4.80 -14.65 4.63
C ALA A 15 6.04 -14.11 5.38
N GLY A 16 5.82 -13.43 6.52
CA GLY A 16 6.87 -12.95 7.40
C GLY A 16 7.70 -14.07 8.05
N GLU A 17 7.11 -15.23 8.32
CA GLU A 17 7.81 -16.41 8.85
C GLU A 17 8.68 -17.10 7.78
N ALA A 18 8.21 -17.15 6.53
CA ALA A 18 8.94 -17.78 5.43
C ALA A 18 10.11 -16.92 4.89
N LEU A 19 9.99 -15.59 5.01
CA LEU A 19 10.91 -14.63 4.40
C LEU A 19 12.38 -14.74 4.87
N PRO A 20 12.70 -14.93 6.17
CA PRO A 20 14.10 -14.96 6.62
C PRO A 20 14.93 -16.08 5.99
N ALA A 21 14.35 -17.27 5.78
CA ALA A 21 15.04 -18.39 5.14
C ALA A 21 15.40 -18.05 3.68
N TRP A 22 14.46 -17.42 2.97
CA TRP A 22 14.70 -16.91 1.62
C TRP A 22 15.79 -15.84 1.58
N GLU A 23 15.78 -14.88 2.51
CA GLU A 23 16.80 -13.82 2.58
C GLU A 23 18.21 -14.37 2.84
N GLU A 24 18.32 -15.46 3.60
CA GLU A 24 19.60 -16.08 3.94
C GLU A 24 20.20 -16.85 2.75
N ARG A 25 19.40 -17.68 2.07
CA ARG A 25 19.92 -18.65 1.08
C ARG A 25 19.44 -18.42 -0.35
N ALA A 26 18.23 -17.90 -0.53
CA ALA A 26 17.58 -17.71 -1.83
C ALA A 26 17.63 -18.96 -2.75
N GLY A 27 17.54 -20.15 -2.16
CA GLY A 27 17.58 -21.44 -2.87
C GLY A 27 16.22 -21.86 -3.42
N GLU A 28 16.21 -22.94 -4.21
CA GLU A 28 14.96 -23.46 -4.81
C GLU A 28 13.96 -23.94 -3.75
N ALA A 29 14.43 -24.58 -2.68
CA ALA A 29 13.57 -25.02 -1.59
C ALA A 29 12.92 -23.84 -0.85
N GLU A 30 13.67 -22.77 -0.57
CA GLU A 30 13.13 -21.57 0.06
C GLU A 30 12.17 -20.81 -0.87
N ARG A 31 12.45 -20.79 -2.19
CA ARG A 31 11.50 -20.27 -3.20
C ARG A 31 10.18 -21.02 -3.11
N ASP A 32 10.24 -22.35 -3.14
CA ASP A 32 9.08 -23.21 -3.21
C ASP A 32 8.27 -23.17 -1.90
N ALA A 33 8.89 -22.79 -0.79
CA ALA A 33 8.21 -22.47 0.46
C ALA A 33 7.57 -21.06 0.47
N LEU A 34 8.26 -20.03 -0.03
CA LEU A 34 7.81 -18.64 0.04
C LEU A 34 6.74 -18.29 -1.00
N VAL A 35 6.88 -18.77 -2.24
CA VAL A 35 5.99 -18.41 -3.35
C VAL A 35 4.53 -18.74 -3.07
N PRO A 36 4.16 -19.95 -2.58
CA PRO A 36 2.77 -20.26 -2.27
C PRO A 36 2.17 -19.34 -1.21
N VAL A 37 2.94 -18.97 -0.20
CA VAL A 37 2.48 -18.09 0.89
C VAL A 37 2.24 -16.66 0.39
N LEU A 38 3.11 -16.15 -0.49
CA LEU A 38 2.90 -14.85 -1.13
C LEU A 38 1.71 -14.86 -2.10
N ALA A 39 1.51 -15.97 -2.83
CA ALA A 39 0.37 -16.14 -3.73
C ALA A 39 -0.95 -16.17 -2.95
N GLU A 40 -0.97 -16.87 -1.81
CA GLU A 40 -2.12 -16.88 -0.89
C GLU A 40 -2.37 -15.49 -0.33
N HIS A 41 -1.36 -14.83 0.24
CA HIS A 41 -1.52 -13.48 0.78
C HIS A 41 -2.07 -12.50 -0.26
N ARG A 42 -1.60 -12.57 -1.50
CA ARG A 42 -2.14 -11.77 -2.61
C ARG A 42 -3.62 -12.10 -2.87
N ALA A 43 -4.00 -13.37 -2.88
CA ALA A 43 -5.38 -13.78 -3.15
C ALA A 43 -6.35 -13.25 -2.08
N VAL A 44 -6.07 -13.46 -0.80
CA VAL A 44 -6.92 -12.94 0.29
C VAL A 44 -6.90 -11.42 0.38
N LEU A 45 -5.78 -10.76 0.08
CA LEU A 45 -5.73 -9.30 0.05
C LEU A 45 -6.61 -8.73 -1.06
N LEU A 46 -6.59 -9.32 -2.26
CA LEU A 46 -7.44 -8.87 -3.37
C LEU A 46 -8.92 -9.08 -3.05
N GLU A 47 -9.30 -10.27 -2.55
CA GLU A 47 -10.68 -10.53 -2.12
C GLU A 47 -11.17 -9.48 -1.11
N HIS A 48 -10.32 -9.12 -0.15
CA HIS A 48 -10.64 -8.12 0.85
C HIS A 48 -10.82 -6.72 0.26
N LEU A 49 -9.89 -6.26 -0.57
CA LEU A 49 -9.93 -4.94 -1.20
C LEU A 49 -11.11 -4.81 -2.17
N ASP A 50 -11.40 -5.85 -2.95
CA ASP A 50 -12.54 -5.87 -3.87
C ASP A 50 -13.87 -5.69 -3.11
N ASP A 51 -14.05 -6.36 -1.95
CA ASP A 51 -15.25 -6.18 -1.13
C ASP A 51 -15.31 -4.79 -0.47
N GLU A 52 -14.16 -4.19 -0.12
CA GLU A 52 -14.12 -2.80 0.34
C GLU A 52 -14.62 -1.84 -0.75
N GLU A 53 -14.15 -2.01 -1.99
CA GLU A 53 -14.52 -1.15 -3.11
C GLU A 53 -15.97 -1.33 -3.56
N GLU A 54 -16.46 -2.57 -3.64
CA GLU A 54 -17.82 -2.89 -4.10
C GLU A 54 -18.89 -2.60 -3.03
N SER A 55 -18.58 -2.87 -1.76
CA SER A 55 -19.57 -2.86 -0.68
C SER A 55 -19.32 -1.75 0.34
N LEU A 56 -18.12 -1.69 0.92
CA LEU A 56 -17.83 -0.87 2.10
C LEU A 56 -17.76 0.64 1.76
N LEU A 57 -17.00 1.02 0.74
CA LEU A 57 -16.82 2.41 0.33
C LEU A 57 -18.14 3.05 -0.14
N PRO A 58 -19.01 2.36 -0.91
CA PRO A 58 -20.34 2.88 -1.21
C PRO A 58 -21.24 3.06 0.02
N LEU A 59 -21.14 2.18 1.02
CA LEU A 59 -21.85 2.37 2.30
C LEU A 59 -21.31 3.60 3.03
N ALA A 60 -19.99 3.76 3.13
CA ALA A 60 -19.38 4.94 3.73
C ALA A 60 -19.84 6.23 3.05
N ALA A 61 -19.88 6.27 1.72
CA ALA A 61 -20.35 7.43 0.95
C ALA A 61 -21.83 7.78 1.21
N ARG A 62 -22.68 6.79 1.50
CA ARG A 62 -24.11 7.01 1.81
C ARG A 62 -24.36 7.40 3.26
N HIS A 63 -23.52 6.95 4.19
CA HIS A 63 -23.80 7.03 5.62
C HIS A 63 -22.88 7.96 6.40
N LEU A 64 -21.74 8.36 5.85
CA LEU A 64 -20.82 9.30 6.50
C LEU A 64 -20.94 10.68 5.86
N SER A 65 -21.00 11.70 6.71
CA SER A 65 -20.78 13.07 6.26
C SER A 65 -19.35 13.28 5.81
N ALA A 66 -19.11 14.30 4.98
CA ALA A 66 -17.75 14.69 4.60
C ALA A 66 -16.87 15.00 5.82
N HIS A 67 -17.44 15.56 6.90
CA HIS A 67 -16.72 15.80 8.14
C HIS A 67 -16.26 14.49 8.80
N GLU A 68 -17.15 13.50 8.93
CA GLU A 68 -16.82 12.21 9.52
C GLU A 68 -15.80 11.44 8.69
N TRP A 69 -15.95 11.47 7.36
CA TRP A 69 -14.98 10.91 6.43
C TRP A 69 -13.59 11.56 6.59
N ASN A 70 -13.54 12.89 6.67
CA ASN A 70 -12.28 13.61 6.83
C ASN A 70 -11.57 13.27 8.15
N ARG A 71 -12.30 12.92 9.23
CA ARG A 71 -11.66 12.46 10.48
C ARG A 71 -10.84 11.18 10.29
N LEU A 72 -11.22 10.28 9.36
CA LEU A 72 -10.40 9.12 9.04
C LEU A 72 -9.06 9.56 8.41
N GLY A 73 -9.11 10.53 7.49
CA GLY A 73 -7.90 11.11 6.89
C GLY A 73 -7.00 11.81 7.92
N GLU A 74 -7.58 12.59 8.82
CA GLU A 74 -6.86 13.23 9.93
C GLU A 74 -6.21 12.20 10.85
N HIS A 75 -6.95 11.13 11.20
CA HIS A 75 -6.41 10.03 11.99
C HIS A 75 -5.23 9.35 11.28
N PHE A 76 -5.35 9.04 9.98
CA PHE A 76 -4.26 8.50 9.18
C PHE A 76 -3.01 9.38 9.20
N LEU A 77 -3.16 10.70 9.04
CA LEU A 77 -2.05 11.66 9.09
C LEU A 77 -1.39 11.77 10.48
N ALA A 78 -2.17 11.55 11.54
CA ALA A 78 -1.72 11.60 12.92
C ALA A 78 -1.00 10.30 13.34
N SER A 79 -1.53 9.14 12.94
CA SER A 79 -1.01 7.82 13.32
C SER A 79 0.16 7.36 12.44
N THR A 80 0.30 7.91 11.23
CA THR A 80 1.38 7.53 10.32
C THR A 80 2.70 8.22 10.68
N PRO A 81 3.81 7.46 10.84
CA PRO A 81 5.14 8.04 10.98
C PRO A 81 5.47 8.99 9.83
N LYS A 82 5.90 10.22 10.13
CA LYS A 82 6.14 11.27 9.13
C LYS A 82 7.02 10.84 7.95
N PRO A 83 8.09 10.04 8.12
CA PRO A 83 8.89 9.55 6.99
C PRO A 83 8.11 8.67 6.00
N LYS A 84 7.04 8.00 6.43
CA LYS A 84 6.20 7.13 5.58
C LYS A 84 5.14 7.88 4.79
N LEU A 85 4.77 9.10 5.20
CA LEU A 85 3.72 9.88 4.52
C LEU A 85 4.03 10.13 3.05
N LEU A 86 5.28 10.47 2.72
CA LEU A 86 5.70 10.69 1.32
C LEU A 86 5.69 9.39 0.51
N PHE A 87 5.97 8.25 1.16
CA PHE A 87 5.88 6.95 0.49
C PHE A 87 4.43 6.60 0.15
N PHE A 88 3.51 6.75 1.11
CA PHE A 88 2.08 6.51 0.87
C PHE A 88 1.47 7.49 -0.14
N LEU A 89 1.83 8.78 -0.07
CA LEU A 89 1.47 9.75 -1.10
C LEU A 89 1.94 9.28 -2.47
N GLY A 90 3.14 8.71 -2.57
CA GLY A 90 3.63 8.14 -3.82
C GLY A 90 2.82 6.97 -4.33
N MET A 91 2.37 6.07 -3.45
CA MET A 91 1.50 4.94 -3.83
C MET A 91 0.19 5.41 -4.42
N VAL A 92 -0.50 6.34 -3.74
CA VAL A 92 -1.76 6.89 -4.22
C VAL A 92 -1.58 7.62 -5.55
N LEU A 93 -0.52 8.43 -5.67
CA LEU A 93 -0.24 9.20 -6.89
C LEU A 93 0.34 8.37 -8.05
N GLU A 94 0.63 7.08 -7.85
CA GLU A 94 1.06 6.15 -8.90
C GLU A 94 -0.14 5.62 -9.69
N GLU A 95 -1.23 5.29 -8.99
CA GLU A 95 -2.47 4.78 -9.61
C GLU A 95 -3.45 5.90 -9.99
N ALA A 96 -3.33 7.09 -9.38
CA ALA A 96 -4.18 8.22 -9.69
C ALA A 96 -4.03 8.72 -11.14
N ASP A 97 -5.17 9.05 -11.75
CA ASP A 97 -5.19 9.69 -13.06
C ASP A 97 -4.65 11.14 -13.01
N ARG A 98 -4.62 11.81 -14.17
CA ARG A 98 -4.08 13.18 -14.26
C ARG A 98 -4.87 14.19 -13.42
N ALA A 99 -6.19 14.10 -13.40
CA ALA A 99 -7.07 15.03 -12.70
C ALA A 99 -7.03 14.76 -11.19
N GLU A 100 -7.08 13.50 -10.79
CA GLU A 100 -6.96 13.05 -9.41
C GLU A 100 -5.62 13.47 -8.80
N ARG A 101 -4.51 13.20 -9.50
CA ARG A 101 -3.17 13.63 -9.09
C ARG A 101 -3.09 15.15 -8.91
N ALA A 102 -3.68 15.93 -9.82
CA ALA A 102 -3.68 17.38 -9.71
C ALA A 102 -4.47 17.85 -8.48
N SER A 103 -5.66 17.26 -8.25
CA SER A 103 -6.51 17.54 -7.10
C SER A 103 -5.82 17.21 -5.77
N MET A 104 -5.25 16.00 -5.67
CA MET A 104 -4.53 15.55 -4.47
C MET A 104 -3.30 16.39 -4.17
N LEU A 105 -2.55 16.82 -5.20
CA LEU A 105 -1.41 17.69 -4.96
C LEU A 105 -1.85 19.10 -4.57
N ALA A 106 -2.96 19.60 -5.13
CA ALA A 106 -3.50 20.92 -4.79
C ALA A 106 -4.00 21.02 -3.34
N SER A 107 -4.42 19.92 -2.72
CA SER A 107 -4.84 19.89 -1.31
C SER A 107 -3.67 19.97 -0.32
N LEU A 108 -2.43 19.74 -0.77
CA LEU A 108 -1.25 19.85 0.08
C LEU A 108 -0.88 21.32 0.32
N PRO A 109 -0.41 21.67 1.53
CA PRO A 109 0.24 22.95 1.78
C PRO A 109 1.41 23.18 0.81
N PRO A 110 1.75 24.44 0.45
CA PRO A 110 2.84 24.73 -0.48
C PRO A 110 4.17 24.05 -0.12
N ALA A 111 4.52 24.00 1.17
CA ALA A 111 5.72 23.32 1.65
C ALA A 111 5.65 21.79 1.42
N GLY A 112 4.47 21.17 1.58
CA GLY A 112 4.25 19.75 1.32
C GLY A 112 4.41 19.40 -0.16
N ARG A 113 3.88 20.25 -1.06
CA ARG A 113 4.10 20.09 -2.52
C ARG A 113 5.58 20.18 -2.88
N LEU A 114 6.29 21.18 -2.34
CA LEU A 114 7.71 21.33 -2.57
C LEU A 114 8.48 20.08 -2.12
N LEU A 115 8.21 19.61 -0.90
CA LEU A 115 8.85 18.40 -0.35
C LEU A 115 8.54 17.15 -1.18
N TRP A 116 7.31 17.03 -1.69
CA TRP A 116 6.96 15.94 -2.60
C TRP A 116 7.80 15.96 -3.87
N HIS A 117 7.93 17.12 -4.54
CA HIS A 117 8.67 17.19 -5.79
C HIS A 117 10.19 17.04 -5.63
N THR A 118 10.76 17.51 -4.52
CA THR A 118 12.22 17.48 -4.28
C THR A 118 12.70 16.19 -3.61
N VAL A 119 11.92 15.63 -2.69
CA VAL A 119 12.32 14.48 -1.87
C VAL A 119 11.41 13.28 -2.10
N GLY A 120 10.09 13.47 -1.99
CA GLY A 120 9.12 12.38 -1.98
C GLY A 120 9.10 11.56 -3.27
N ARG A 121 8.89 12.22 -4.42
CA ARG A 121 8.79 11.58 -5.73
C ARG A 121 10.08 10.83 -6.11
N PRO A 122 11.29 11.42 -6.04
CA PRO A 122 12.51 10.69 -6.33
C PRO A 122 12.72 9.48 -5.41
N ALA A 123 12.44 9.63 -4.11
CA ALA A 123 12.58 8.54 -3.13
C ALA A 123 11.59 7.40 -3.41
N TYR A 124 10.33 7.72 -3.71
CA TYR A 124 9.30 6.76 -4.07
C TYR A 124 9.69 5.98 -5.34
N VAL A 125 10.03 6.67 -6.42
CA VAL A 125 10.45 6.05 -7.69
C VAL A 125 11.67 5.14 -7.49
N ARG A 126 12.66 5.57 -6.71
CA ARG A 126 13.83 4.75 -6.38
C ARG A 126 13.43 3.47 -5.64
N ARG A 127 12.54 3.57 -4.66
CA ARG A 127 12.09 2.41 -3.87
C ARG A 127 11.28 1.43 -4.72
N VAL A 128 10.30 1.92 -5.48
CA VAL A 128 9.50 1.08 -6.38
C VAL A 128 10.38 0.38 -7.41
N ARG A 129 11.35 1.10 -8.00
CA ARG A 129 12.31 0.49 -8.93
C ARG A 129 13.14 -0.62 -8.28
N ALA A 130 13.52 -0.48 -7.02
CA ALA A 130 14.27 -1.52 -6.32
C ALA A 130 13.43 -2.78 -6.11
N VAL A 131 12.14 -2.63 -5.80
CA VAL A 131 11.20 -3.75 -5.57
C VAL A 131 10.77 -4.41 -6.89
N ARG A 132 10.45 -3.62 -7.91
CA ARG A 132 9.97 -4.10 -9.22
C ARG A 132 11.08 -4.40 -10.21
N ARG A 133 12.34 -4.40 -9.77
CA ARG A 133 13.45 -4.82 -10.62
C ARG A 133 13.26 -6.30 -10.93
N THR A 134 12.74 -6.60 -12.11
CA THR A 134 12.88 -7.92 -12.69
C THR A 134 14.36 -8.12 -12.99
N ALA A 135 14.96 -9.18 -12.44
CA ALA A 135 16.25 -9.62 -12.95
C ALA A 135 16.07 -9.87 -14.46
N ALA A 136 16.97 -9.31 -15.28
CA ALA A 136 17.03 -9.74 -16.67
C ALA A 136 17.21 -11.27 -16.68
N PRO A 137 16.54 -12.00 -17.60
CA PRO A 137 16.72 -13.44 -17.71
C PRO A 137 18.23 -13.74 -17.83
N ARG A 138 18.73 -14.66 -16.99
CA ARG A 138 20.08 -15.19 -17.09
C ARG A 138 20.20 -16.12 -18.29
#